data_AF-A0A654M7Q6-F1
#
_entry.id   AF-A0A654M7Q6-F1
#
_cell.length_a   1.000
_cell.length_b   1.000
_cell.length_c   1.000
_cell.angle_alpha   90.00
_cell.angle_beta   90.00
_cell.angle_gamma   90.00
#
_symmetry.space_group_name_H-M   'P 1'
#
loop_
_entity.id
_entity.type
_entity.pdbx_description
1 polymer ?
#
loop_
_entity_poly.entity_id
_entity_poly.type
_entity_poly.pdbx_seq_one_letter_code
_entity_poly.pdbx_strand_id
1 'polypeptide(L)'
;MTKEIAETEAWNIIKPMCRELDELIINGNLKFLSGLQNENDGTYKINLRSNHLHFASRGLKDSIGDISYETGKIRIGMRANGIPINIFVELF
;
A
#
# COMPACT_ATOMS: atom_id res chain seq x y z
N MET A 1 19.37 -4.58 -4.01
CA MET A 1 18.80 -5.32 -5.16
C MET A 1 17.29 -5.16 -5.08
N THR A 2 16.58 -4.99 -6.19
CA THR A 2 15.12 -4.84 -6.19
C THR A 2 14.48 -6.11 -6.74
N LYS A 3 13.55 -6.67 -5.98
CA LYS A 3 12.80 -7.88 -6.31
C LYS A 3 11.34 -7.53 -6.57
N GLU A 4 10.77 -8.04 -7.65
CA GLU A 4 9.33 -7.94 -7.89
C GLU A 4 8.56 -8.80 -6.88
N ILE A 5 7.46 -8.27 -6.36
CA ILE A 5 6.55 -9.01 -5.48
C ILE A 5 5.22 -9.28 -6.18
N ALA A 6 4.65 -10.43 -5.87
CA ALA A 6 3.35 -10.81 -6.41
C ALA A 6 2.22 -10.00 -5.77
N GLU A 7 1.09 -9.91 -6.48
CA GLU A 7 -0.12 -9.26 -5.97
C GLU A 7 -0.57 -9.82 -4.62
N THR A 8 -0.57 -11.15 -4.46
CA THR A 8 -0.96 -11.82 -3.21
C THR A 8 -0.06 -11.42 -2.03
N GLU A 9 1.23 -11.23 -2.28
CA GLU A 9 2.18 -10.74 -1.27
C GLU A 9 1.89 -9.28 -0.92
N ALA A 10 1.65 -8.43 -1.92
CA ALA A 10 1.28 -7.03 -1.71
C ALA A 10 -0.01 -6.88 -0.87
N TRP A 11 -1.02 -7.72 -1.13
CA TRP A 11 -2.25 -7.73 -0.34
C TRP A 11 -2.02 -8.17 1.10
N ASN A 12 -1.18 -9.18 1.34
CA ASN A 12 -0.83 -9.58 2.71
C ASN A 12 -0.12 -8.46 3.49
N ILE A 13 0.71 -7.67 2.79
CA ILE A 13 1.36 -6.49 3.38
C ILE A 13 0.34 -5.41 3.69
N ILE A 14 -0.62 -5.15 2.80
CA ILE A 14 -1.62 -4.08 2.92
C ILE A 14 -2.76 -4.41 3.90
N LYS A 15 -3.14 -5.69 4.03
CA LYS A 15 -4.31 -6.15 4.79
C LYS A 15 -4.38 -5.66 6.24
N PRO A 16 -3.27 -5.60 7.01
CA PRO A 16 -3.30 -5.03 8.36
C PRO A 16 -3.64 -3.53 8.41
N MET A 17 -3.56 -2.83 7.29
CA MET A 17 -3.63 -1.37 7.17
C MET A 17 -4.96 -0.90 6.55
N CYS A 18 -5.62 -1.78 5.79
CA CYS A 18 -6.90 -1.53 5.13
C CYS A 18 -7.89 -2.65 5.49
N ARG A 19 -8.81 -2.39 6.43
CA ARG A 19 -9.79 -3.39 6.91
C ARG A 19 -10.76 -3.82 5.81
N GLU A 20 -11.13 -2.87 4.95
CA GLU A 20 -12.06 -3.06 3.83
C GLU A 20 -11.37 -3.58 2.56
N LEU A 21 -10.09 -3.97 2.64
CA LEU A 21 -9.29 -4.37 1.49
C LEU A 21 -9.99 -5.40 0.60
N ASP A 22 -10.46 -6.48 1.21
CA ASP A 22 -11.11 -7.58 0.48
C ASP A 22 -12.38 -7.08 -0.24
N GLU A 23 -13.19 -6.23 0.41
CA GLU A 23 -14.41 -5.64 -0.17
C GLU A 23 -14.10 -4.68 -1.32
N LEU A 24 -13.06 -3.85 -1.18
CA LEU A 24 -12.64 -2.93 -2.24
C LEU A 24 -12.12 -3.66 -3.49
N ILE A 25 -11.40 -4.78 -3.29
CA ILE A 25 -10.92 -5.62 -4.39
C ILE A 25 -12.10 -6.28 -5.09
N ILE A 26 -13.01 -6.92 -4.33
CA ILE A 26 -14.20 -7.59 -4.87
C ILE A 26 -15.08 -6.62 -5.66
N ASN A 27 -15.26 -5.40 -5.15
CA ASN A 27 -16.07 -4.36 -5.81
C ASN A 27 -15.35 -3.65 -6.97
N GLY A 28 -14.08 -3.99 -7.25
CA GLY A 28 -13.29 -3.38 -8.33
C GLY A 28 -12.84 -1.93 -8.05
N ASN A 29 -12.98 -1.47 -6.81
CA ASN A 29 -12.59 -0.13 -6.35
C ASN A 29 -11.09 -0.04 -6.04
N LEU A 30 -10.40 -1.18 -5.98
CA LEU A 30 -8.96 -1.26 -5.79
C LEU A 30 -8.35 -2.31 -6.72
N LYS A 31 -7.25 -1.95 -7.39
CA LYS A 31 -6.51 -2.83 -8.31
C LYS A 31 -5.01 -2.75 -8.02
N PHE A 32 -4.35 -3.90 -7.97
CA PHE A 32 -2.89 -3.97 -7.97
C PHE A 32 -2.34 -3.63 -9.36
N LEU A 33 -1.27 -2.84 -9.41
CA LEU A 33 -0.54 -2.55 -10.64
C LEU A 33 0.83 -3.22 -10.63
N SER A 34 1.61 -3.00 -9.58
CA SER A 34 2.95 -3.58 -9.42
C SER A 34 3.44 -3.47 -7.98
N GLY A 35 4.44 -4.27 -7.63
CA GLY A 35 5.08 -4.24 -6.32
C GLY A 35 6.56 -4.56 -6.42
N LEU A 36 7.37 -3.88 -5.61
CA LEU A 36 8.81 -4.08 -5.51
C LEU A 36 9.21 -4.14 -4.04
N GLN A 37 10.15 -5.03 -3.72
CA GLN A 37 10.89 -5.03 -2.46
C GLN A 37 12.33 -4.61 -2.73
N ASN A 38 12.83 -3.62 -1.99
CA ASN A 38 14.24 -3.32 -1.94
C ASN A 38 14.89 -4.18 -0.85
N GLU A 39 15.69 -5.16 -1.25
CA GLU A 39 16.33 -6.10 -0.32
C GLU A 39 17.43 -5.44 0.52
N ASN A 40 17.94 -4.27 0.10
CA ASN A 40 19.01 -3.59 0.82
C ASN A 40 18.53 -2.93 2.11
N ASP A 41 17.30 -2.41 2.12
CA ASP A 41 16.73 -1.66 3.25
C ASP A 41 15.39 -2.24 3.74
N GLY A 42 14.92 -3.32 3.12
CA GLY A 42 13.67 -3.99 3.45
C GLY A 42 12.41 -3.21 3.04
N THR A 43 12.53 -2.15 2.27
CA THR A 43 11.40 -1.29 1.90
C THR A 43 10.55 -1.91 0.82
N TYR A 44 9.23 -1.82 1.00
CA TYR A 44 8.26 -2.18 -0.04
C TYR A 44 7.74 -0.94 -0.77
N LYS A 45 7.62 -1.04 -2.09
CA LYS A 45 6.92 -0.09 -2.94
C LYS A 45 5.77 -0.81 -3.61
N ILE A 46 4.54 -0.40 -3.33
CA ILE A 46 3.33 -0.99 -3.90
C ILE A 46 2.58 0.07 -4.69
N ASN A 47 2.28 -0.20 -5.95
CA ASN A 47 1.52 0.69 -6.82
C ASN A 47 0.12 0.10 -7.03
N LEU A 48 -0.88 0.91 -6.73
CA LEU A 48 -2.29 0.58 -6.76
C LEU A 48 -3.02 1.57 -7.66
N ARG A 49 -4.19 1.17 -8.15
CA ARG A 49 -5.16 2.05 -8.79
C ARG A 49 -6.47 1.96 -8.02
N SER A 50 -7.03 3.10 -7.61
CA SER A 50 -8.22 3.11 -6.75
C SER A 50 -9.09 4.34 -6.96
N ASN A 51 -10.40 4.19 -6.86
CA ASN A 51 -11.37 5.30 -6.76
C ASN A 51 -11.86 5.52 -5.31
N HIS A 52 -11.52 4.61 -4.40
CA HIS A 52 -11.92 4.64 -2.99
C HIS A 52 -10.91 3.90 -2.13
N LEU A 53 -10.35 4.59 -1.14
CA LEU A 53 -9.33 4.02 -0.27
C LEU A 53 -9.39 4.62 1.12
N HIS A 54 -9.57 3.77 2.14
CA HIS A 54 -9.49 4.17 3.54
C HIS A 54 -8.41 3.36 4.27
N PHE A 55 -7.30 4.02 4.61
CA PHE A 55 -6.30 3.46 5.51
C PHE A 55 -6.57 3.89 6.95
N ALA A 56 -6.57 2.94 7.88
CA ALA A 56 -6.73 3.20 9.29
C ALA A 56 -5.59 2.55 10.08
N SER A 57 -4.70 3.37 10.66
CA SER A 57 -3.67 2.93 11.61
C SER A 57 -4.30 2.71 12.99
N ARG A 58 -5.13 1.67 13.14
CA ARG A 58 -5.63 1.27 14.46
C ARG A 58 -5.10 -0.12 14.80
N GLY A 59 -4.09 -0.16 15.67
CA GLY A 59 -3.52 -1.41 16.19
C GLY A 59 -2.17 -1.82 15.57
N LEU A 60 -1.68 -1.09 14.56
CA LEU A 60 -0.26 -1.15 14.20
C LEU A 60 0.52 -0.37 15.26
N LYS A 61 1.63 -0.93 15.75
CA LYS A 61 2.61 -0.21 16.59
C LYS A 61 3.27 0.97 15.84
N ASP A 62 2.88 1.19 14.59
CA ASP A 62 3.55 2.01 13.61
C ASP A 62 2.62 3.07 13.00
N SER A 63 3.24 4.18 12.64
CA SER A 63 2.63 5.44 12.20
C SER A 63 2.40 5.49 10.69
N ILE A 64 1.33 6.19 10.29
CA ILE A 64 1.26 6.81 8.95
C ILE A 64 2.28 7.95 8.97
N GLY A 65 3.29 7.89 8.10
CA GLY A 65 4.39 8.84 8.06
C GLY A 65 3.99 10.10 7.31
N ASP A 66 3.81 9.99 6.00
CA ASP A 66 3.54 11.12 5.13
C ASP A 66 2.51 10.76 4.05
N ILE A 67 1.61 11.72 3.77
CA ILE A 67 0.67 11.65 2.66
C ILE A 67 1.00 12.78 1.70
N SER A 68 1.38 12.44 0.47
CA SER A 68 1.58 13.41 -0.61
C SER A 68 0.43 13.29 -1.60
N TYR A 69 -0.12 14.44 -1.99
CA TYR A 69 -1.17 14.55 -3.00
C TYR A 69 -0.59 15.19 -4.26
N GLU A 70 -0.66 14.48 -5.37
CA GLU A 70 -0.46 15.02 -6.71
C GLU A 70 -1.76 14.84 -7.51
N THR A 71 -1.96 15.59 -8.59
CA THR A 71 -3.18 15.48 -9.40
C THR A 71 -3.39 14.04 -9.86
N GLY A 72 -4.45 13.40 -9.36
CA GLY A 72 -4.78 12.01 -9.67
C GLY A 72 -3.87 10.96 -9.02
N LYS A 73 -3.01 11.33 -8.06
CA LYS A 73 -2.09 10.41 -7.38
C LYS A 73 -1.96 10.69 -5.89
N ILE A 74 -1.87 9.63 -5.08
CA ILE A 74 -1.59 9.71 -3.65
C ILE A 74 -0.39 8.83 -3.33
N ARG A 75 0.60 9.35 -2.61
CA ARG A 75 1.64 8.53 -1.96
C ARG A 75 1.37 8.49 -0.48
N ILE A 76 1.46 7.31 0.11
CA ILE A 76 1.33 7.10 1.54
C ILE A 76 2.56 6.32 2.02
N GLY A 77 3.43 7.02 2.74
CA GLY A 77 4.55 6.42 3.45
C GLY A 77 4.10 5.97 4.83
N MET A 78 4.40 4.73 5.20
CA MET A 78 4.03 4.17 6.49
C MET A 78 5.03 3.12 6.95
N ARG A 79 4.93 2.73 8.22
CA ARG A 79 5.62 1.56 8.75
C ARG A 79 4.58 0.53 9.19
N ALA A 80 4.88 -0.75 9.02
CA ALA A 80 4.08 -1.84 9.59
C ALA A 80 5.00 -2.95 10.11
N ASN A 81 4.87 -3.25 11.41
CA ASN A 81 5.79 -4.10 12.16
C ASN A 81 7.27 -3.73 11.96
N GLY A 82 7.58 -2.44 11.96
CA GLY A 82 8.93 -1.90 11.74
C GLY A 82 9.42 -1.89 10.29
N ILE A 83 8.64 -2.42 9.33
CA ILE A 83 8.96 -2.45 7.92
C ILE A 83 8.46 -1.17 7.24
N PRO A 84 9.31 -0.39 6.54
CA PRO A 84 8.89 0.77 5.78
C PRO A 84 8.16 0.36 4.50
N ILE A 85 6.99 0.95 4.26
CA ILE A 85 6.13 0.67 3.11
C ILE A 85 5.74 1.99 2.46
N ASN A 86 5.87 2.05 1.13
CA ASN A 86 5.37 3.14 0.32
C ASN A 86 4.26 2.63 -0.59
N ILE A 87 3.04 3.13 -0.36
CA ILE A 87 1.90 2.85 -1.21
C ILE A 87 1.68 4.04 -2.13
N PHE A 88 1.68 3.79 -3.44
CA PHE A 88 1.35 4.76 -4.47
C PHE A 88 -0.01 4.39 -5.05
N VAL A 89 -0.91 5.36 -5.15
CA VAL A 89 -2.29 5.14 -5.57
C VAL A 89 -2.62 6.09 -6.70
N GLU A 90 -2.96 5.55 -7.86
CA GLU A 90 -3.52 6.31 -8.97
C GLU A 90 -5.04 6.41 -8.81
N LEU A 91 -5.55 7.63 -8.70
CA LEU A 91 -6.98 7.94 -8.63
C LEU A 91 -7.60 7.90 -10.02
N PHE A 92 -8.79 7.33 -10.15
CA PHE A 92 -9.53 7.27 -11.41
C PHE A 92 -11.04 7.34 -11.19
#